data_AF-G7I732-F1
#
_entry.id   AF-G7I732-F1
#
_cell.length_a   1.000
_cell.length_b   1.000
_cell.length_c   1.000
_cell.angle_alpha   90.00
_cell.angle_beta   90.00
_cell.angle_gamma   90.00
#
_symmetry.space_group_name_H-M   'P 1'
#
loop_
_entity.id
_entity.type
_entity.pdbx_description
1 polymer ?
#
loop_
_entity_poly.entity_id
_entity_poly.type
_entity_poly.pdbx_seq_one_letter_code
_entity_poly.pdbx_strand_id
1 'polypeptide(L)'
;MVIKKELTIEELEARICNDKMLLKKMKEERSKRDNTTSLEQRKTKTMARAQERSNSQLTHNVNRYMIKMMEVCDARGFIYGVIPHEGKPMSGSSENLRGWWKDIVKFEGGEMECKV
;
A
#
# COMPACT_ATOMS: atom_id res chain seq x y z
N MET A 1 58.70 -23.99 18.52
CA MET A 1 57.99 -25.15 19.10
C MET A 1 56.50 -24.91 18.96
N VAL A 2 55.84 -25.58 18.02
CA VAL A 2 54.37 -25.57 17.97
C VAL A 2 53.92 -26.64 18.94
N ILE A 3 53.37 -26.23 20.08
CA ILE A 3 52.73 -27.13 21.04
C ILE A 3 51.49 -27.69 20.34
N LYS A 4 51.60 -28.88 19.74
CA LYS A 4 50.43 -29.65 19.33
C LYS A 4 49.76 -30.12 20.62
N LYS A 5 48.74 -29.39 21.04
CA LYS A 5 47.84 -29.84 22.10
C LYS A 5 47.17 -31.11 21.58
N GLU A 6 47.47 -32.26 22.18
CA GLU A 6 46.75 -33.49 21.90
C GLU A 6 45.31 -33.30 22.41
N LEU A 7 44.38 -33.11 21.47
CA LEU A 7 42.95 -33.02 21.77
C LEU A 7 42.44 -34.44 21.99
N THR A 8 41.84 -34.70 23.15
CA THR A 8 41.20 -35.99 23.40
C THR A 8 39.94 -36.12 22.56
N ILE A 9 39.53 -37.36 22.31
CA ILE A 9 38.33 -37.67 21.54
C ILE A 9 37.09 -37.07 22.23
N GLU A 10 37.01 -37.11 23.56
CA GLU A 10 35.88 -36.53 24.29
C GLU A 10 35.78 -35.01 24.10
N GLU A 11 36.92 -34.30 24.04
CA GLU A 11 36.94 -32.85 23.89
C GLU A 11 36.58 -32.41 22.46
N LEU A 12 36.90 -33.24 21.47
CA LEU A 12 36.42 -33.09 20.09
C LEU A 12 34.92 -33.35 19.96
N GLU A 13 34.41 -34.41 20.59
CA GLU A 13 32.97 -34.74 20.60
C GLU A 13 32.14 -33.65 21.27
N ALA A 14 32.64 -33.08 22.38
CA ALA A 14 32.00 -31.96 23.08
C ALA A 14 31.91 -30.71 22.18
N ARG A 15 32.98 -30.38 21.44
CA ARG A 15 32.97 -29.26 20.47
C ARG A 15 31.98 -29.50 19.34
N ILE A 16 31.96 -30.69 18.76
CA ILE A 16 31.02 -31.05 17.70
C ILE A 16 29.58 -30.96 18.20
N CYS A 17 29.30 -31.39 19.43
CA CYS A 17 27.97 -31.29 20.03
C CYS A 17 27.53 -29.83 20.21
N ASN A 18 28.42 -28.98 20.75
CA ASN A 18 28.15 -27.55 20.91
C ASN A 18 27.92 -26.85 19.56
N ASP A 19 28.74 -27.14 18.56
CA ASP A 19 28.59 -26.57 17.22
C ASP A 19 27.25 -27.01 16.60
N LYS A 20 26.84 -28.28 16.76
CA LYS A 20 25.54 -28.76 16.32
C LYS A 20 24.37 -28.03 16.99
N MET A 21 24.47 -27.74 18.29
CA MET A 21 23.45 -26.98 19.02
C MET A 21 23.38 -25.53 18.55
N LEU A 22 24.53 -24.88 18.35
CA LEU A 22 24.60 -23.51 17.82
C LEU A 22 23.98 -23.42 16.42
N LEU A 23 24.27 -24.40 15.56
CA LEU A 23 23.73 -24.48 14.19
C LEU A 23 22.21 -24.66 14.21
N LYS A 24 21.68 -25.47 15.12
CA LYS A 24 20.23 -25.64 15.32
C LYS A 24 19.57 -24.33 15.77
N LYS A 25 20.18 -23.62 16.74
CA LYS A 25 19.69 -22.32 17.23
C LYS A 25 19.66 -21.26 16.13
N MET A 26 20.71 -21.18 15.30
CA MET A 26 20.76 -20.25 14.17
C MET A 26 19.72 -20.55 13.09
N LYS A 27 19.44 -21.83 12.80
CA LYS A 27 18.39 -22.23 11.86
C LYS A 27 17.00 -21.86 12.37
N GLU A 28 16.75 -22.04 13.67
CA GLU A 28 15.47 -21.71 14.29
C GLU A 28 15.23 -20.19 14.32
N GLU A 29 16.25 -19.40 14.65
CA GLU A 29 16.19 -17.94 14.60
C GLU A 29 15.95 -17.39 13.17
N ARG A 30 16.56 -18.03 12.16
CA ARG A 30 16.31 -17.70 10.76
C ARG A 30 14.87 -18.03 10.35
N SER A 31 14.38 -19.22 10.72
CA SER A 31 12.99 -19.64 10.45
C SER A 31 11.96 -18.72 11.12
N LYS A 32 12.22 -18.27 12.35
CA LYS A 32 11.36 -17.31 13.06
C LYS A 32 11.30 -15.96 12.35
N ARG A 33 12.44 -15.43 11.88
CA ARG A 33 12.50 -14.17 11.12
C ARG A 33 11.79 -14.25 9.78
N ASP A 34 11.94 -15.35 9.04
CA ASP A 34 11.27 -15.50 7.75
C ASP A 34 9.74 -15.55 7.91
N ASN A 35 9.26 -16.19 8.99
CA ASN A 35 7.83 -16.26 9.30
C ASN A 35 7.24 -14.92 9.73
N THR A 36 7.91 -14.13 10.59
CA THR A 36 7.45 -12.79 10.98
C THR A 36 7.46 -11.82 9.82
N THR A 37 8.51 -11.84 9.00
CA THR A 37 8.62 -10.94 7.83
C THR A 37 7.54 -11.25 6.79
N SER A 38 7.24 -12.54 6.55
CA SER A 38 6.17 -12.96 5.65
C SER A 38 4.77 -12.59 6.18
N LEU A 39 4.54 -12.68 7.49
CA LEU A 39 3.27 -12.33 8.12
C LEU A 39 3.01 -10.81 8.06
N GLU A 40 4.01 -9.99 8.34
CA GLU A 40 3.93 -8.53 8.24
C GLU A 40 3.73 -8.06 6.79
N GLN A 41 4.42 -8.67 5.82
CA GLN A 41 4.18 -8.43 4.39
C GLN A 41 2.76 -8.84 3.94
N ARG A 42 2.21 -9.93 4.49
CA ARG A 42 0.83 -10.36 4.21
C ARG A 42 -0.20 -9.42 4.83
N LYS A 43 0.02 -8.95 6.06
CA LYS A 43 -0.88 -7.98 6.73
C LYS A 43 -0.92 -6.64 5.99
N THR A 44 0.24 -6.07 5.69
CA THR A 44 0.37 -4.80 4.94
C THR A 44 -0.26 -4.88 3.55
N LYS A 45 -0.06 -5.98 2.82
CA LYS A 45 -0.70 -6.22 1.50
C LYS A 45 -2.22 -6.42 1.59
N THR A 46 -2.74 -6.94 2.70
CA THR A 46 -4.18 -7.15 2.91
C THR A 46 -4.88 -5.85 3.32
N MET A 47 -4.24 -5.03 4.16
CA MET A 47 -4.74 -3.69 4.53
C MET A 47 -4.73 -2.73 3.34
N ALA A 48 -3.68 -2.76 2.51
CA ALA A 48 -3.64 -1.96 1.28
C ALA A 48 -4.78 -2.31 0.32
N ARG A 49 -5.10 -3.61 0.15
CA ARG A 49 -6.23 -4.07 -0.67
C ARG A 49 -7.60 -3.70 -0.07
N ALA A 50 -7.72 -3.65 1.25
CA ALA A 50 -8.95 -3.20 1.91
C ALA A 50 -9.18 -1.69 1.71
N GLN A 51 -8.11 -0.89 1.80
CA GLN A 51 -8.15 0.55 1.56
C GLN A 51 -8.42 0.88 0.07
N GLU A 52 -7.88 0.08 -0.84
CA GLU A 52 -8.13 0.25 -2.27
C GLU A 52 -9.59 -0.10 -2.63
N ARG A 53 -10.15 -1.15 -2.01
CA ARG A 53 -11.57 -1.49 -2.14
C ARG A 53 -12.50 -0.43 -1.56
N SER A 54 -12.17 0.17 -0.41
CA SER A 54 -13.00 1.24 0.17
C SER A 54 -12.95 2.52 -0.67
N ASN A 55 -11.76 2.91 -1.16
CA ASN A 55 -11.62 4.05 -2.07
C ASN A 55 -12.31 3.81 -3.43
N SER A 56 -12.26 2.59 -3.96
CA SER A 56 -13.00 2.22 -5.17
C SER A 56 -14.52 2.28 -4.95
N GLN A 57 -15.00 1.86 -3.78
CA GLN A 57 -16.42 1.93 -3.45
C GLN A 57 -16.90 3.38 -3.29
N LEU A 58 -16.11 4.24 -2.64
CA LEU A 58 -16.43 5.66 -2.47
C LEU A 58 -16.47 6.40 -3.82
N THR A 59 -15.46 6.18 -4.68
CA THR A 59 -15.44 6.78 -6.01
C THR A 59 -16.61 6.32 -6.88
N HIS A 60 -16.99 5.04 -6.78
CA HIS A 60 -18.18 4.51 -7.45
C HIS A 60 -19.50 5.11 -6.93
N ASN A 61 -19.61 5.34 -5.62
CA ASN A 61 -20.81 5.96 -5.03
C ASN A 61 -20.94 7.43 -5.48
N VAL A 62 -19.86 8.23 -5.42
CA VAL A 62 -19.85 9.63 -5.87
C VAL A 62 -20.21 9.72 -7.36
N ASN A 63 -19.55 8.93 -8.21
CA ASN A 63 -19.80 8.95 -9.65
C ASN A 63 -21.27 8.62 -9.98
N ARG A 64 -21.85 7.62 -9.32
CA ARG A 64 -23.29 7.27 -9.46
C ARG A 64 -24.21 8.45 -9.13
N TYR A 65 -23.95 9.18 -8.04
CA TYR A 65 -24.76 10.34 -7.68
C TYR A 65 -24.62 11.47 -8.69
N MET A 66 -23.40 11.72 -9.17
CA MET A 66 -23.15 12.79 -10.13
C MET A 66 -23.80 12.51 -11.50
N ILE A 67 -23.82 11.26 -11.95
CA ILE A 67 -24.56 10.86 -13.15
C ILE A 67 -26.06 11.13 -12.98
N LYS A 68 -26.65 10.75 -11.84
CA LYS A 68 -28.07 11.05 -11.56
C LYS A 68 -28.37 12.56 -11.53
N MET A 69 -27.47 13.37 -10.94
CA MET A 69 -27.61 14.82 -10.97
C MET A 69 -27.55 15.38 -12.39
N MET A 70 -26.68 14.83 -13.23
CA MET A 70 -26.58 15.23 -14.64
C MET A 70 -27.88 14.96 -15.40
N GLU A 71 -28.53 13.81 -15.14
CA GLU A 71 -29.83 13.45 -15.74
C GLU A 71 -30.96 14.39 -15.31
N VAL A 72 -31.01 14.74 -14.02
CA VAL A 72 -32.08 15.60 -13.47
C VAL A 72 -31.93 17.07 -13.90
N CYS A 73 -30.69 17.55 -13.99
CA CYS A 73 -30.40 18.94 -14.28
C CYS A 73 -30.13 19.24 -15.76
N ASP A 74 -30.31 18.25 -16.66
CA ASP A 74 -29.93 18.32 -18.10
C ASP A 74 -28.53 18.92 -18.31
N ALA A 75 -27.60 18.53 -17.42
CA ALA A 75 -26.27 19.11 -17.42
C ALA A 75 -25.42 18.46 -18.51
N ARG A 76 -24.54 19.25 -19.13
CA ARG A 76 -23.60 18.75 -20.15
C ARG A 76 -22.45 17.90 -19.58
N GLY A 77 -22.31 17.80 -18.26
CA GLY A 77 -21.23 17.07 -17.59
C GLY A 77 -21.02 17.54 -16.16
N PHE A 78 -20.13 16.87 -15.43
CA PHE A 78 -19.79 17.20 -14.04
C PHE A 78 -18.28 17.06 -13.76
N ILE A 79 -17.80 17.83 -12.78
CA ILE A 79 -16.45 17.74 -12.22
C ILE A 79 -16.57 17.68 -10.69
N TYR A 80 -15.78 16.84 -10.03
CA TYR A 80 -15.75 16.74 -8.57
C TYR A 80 -14.32 16.64 -8.04
N GLY A 81 -14.13 17.11 -6.81
CA GLY A 81 -12.88 17.01 -6.07
C GLY A 81 -13.15 16.57 -4.64
N VAL A 82 -12.32 15.66 -4.12
CA VAL A 82 -12.34 15.20 -2.74
C VAL A 82 -10.97 15.50 -2.13
N ILE A 83 -10.96 16.31 -1.08
CA ILE A 83 -9.77 16.62 -0.29
C ILE A 83 -9.88 15.83 1.02
N PRO A 84 -9.11 14.74 1.21
CA PRO A 84 -9.11 14.03 2.48
C PRO A 84 -8.42 14.89 3.55
N HIS A 85 -8.75 14.65 4.82
CA HIS A 85 -8.06 15.29 5.96
C HIS A 85 -6.55 15.00 5.95
N GLU A 86 -6.17 13.82 5.43
CA GLU A 86 -4.78 13.43 5.22
C GLU A 86 -4.61 12.81 3.83
N GLY A 87 -3.55 13.20 3.12
CA GLY A 87 -3.18 12.64 1.82
C GLY A 87 -3.44 13.56 0.63
N LYS A 88 -3.38 12.99 -0.58
CA LYS A 88 -3.45 13.74 -1.83
C LYS A 88 -4.92 13.98 -2.23
N PRO A 89 -5.29 15.21 -2.63
CA PRO A 89 -6.59 15.47 -3.25
C PRO A 89 -6.83 14.58 -4.47
N MET A 90 -8.06 14.10 -4.59
CA MET A 90 -8.51 13.30 -5.73
C MET A 90 -9.56 14.09 -6.51
N SER A 91 -9.42 14.18 -7.82
CA SER A 91 -10.41 14.80 -8.70
C SER A 91 -10.87 13.85 -9.79
N GLY A 92 -12.10 14.04 -10.25
CA GLY A 92 -12.71 13.26 -11.33
C GLY A 92 -13.71 14.10 -12.10
N SER A 93 -14.07 13.63 -13.30
CA SER A 93 -15.05 14.28 -14.17
C SER A 93 -15.86 13.24 -14.94
N SER A 94 -17.01 13.65 -15.47
CA SER A 94 -17.75 12.86 -16.45
C SER A 94 -16.94 12.68 -17.75
N GLU A 95 -17.22 11.61 -18.48
CA GLU A 95 -16.44 11.23 -19.67
C GLU A 95 -16.61 12.21 -20.85
N ASN A 96 -17.76 12.85 -20.96
CA ASN A 96 -18.08 13.86 -21.98
C ASN A 96 -17.27 15.17 -21.84
N LEU A 97 -16.61 15.39 -20.71
CA LEU A 97 -15.72 16.54 -20.47
C LEU A 97 -14.24 16.23 -20.76
N ARG A 98 -13.92 15.02 -21.26
CA ARG A 98 -12.57 14.46 -21.45
C ARG A 98 -11.48 15.49 -21.81
N GLY A 99 -10.60 15.78 -20.86
CA GLY A 99 -9.33 16.48 -21.07
C GLY A 99 -9.42 18.00 -21.27
N TRP A 100 -10.36 18.48 -22.09
CA TRP A 100 -10.50 19.89 -22.46
C TRP A 100 -11.13 20.75 -21.35
N TRP A 101 -11.81 20.13 -20.37
CA TRP A 101 -12.44 20.87 -19.27
C TRP A 101 -11.45 21.67 -18.43
N LYS A 102 -10.20 21.21 -18.33
CA LYS A 102 -9.15 21.90 -17.57
C LYS A 102 -8.76 23.24 -18.18
N ASP A 103 -9.03 23.41 -19.48
CA ASP A 103 -8.71 24.62 -20.23
C ASP A 103 -9.87 25.63 -20.20
N ILE A 104 -11.11 25.16 -19.95
CA ILE A 104 -12.32 25.99 -19.89
C ILE A 104 -12.79 26.32 -18.47
N VAL A 105 -12.42 25.52 -17.47
CA VAL A 105 -12.79 25.73 -16.07
C VAL A 105 -11.58 26.27 -15.30
N LYS A 106 -11.70 27.48 -14.79
CA LYS A 106 -10.71 28.07 -13.88
C LYS A 106 -11.27 28.08 -12.45
N PHE A 107 -10.38 27.79 -11.51
CA PHE A 107 -10.66 27.91 -10.09
C PHE A 107 -9.92 29.14 -9.56
N GLU A 108 -10.64 30.24 -9.38
CA GLU A 108 -10.12 31.45 -8.72
C GLU A 108 -10.89 31.68 -7.43
N GLY A 109 -10.18 31.90 -6.31
CA GLY A 109 -10.81 32.24 -5.02
C GLY A 109 -11.73 31.20 -4.39
N GLY A 110 -11.78 29.97 -4.90
CA GLY A 110 -12.72 28.92 -4.45
C GLY A 110 -14.03 28.88 -5.26
N GLU A 111 -14.19 29.77 -6.23
CA GLU A 111 -15.28 29.76 -7.19
C GLU A 111 -14.85 29.09 -8.49
N MET A 112 -15.75 28.30 -9.08
CA MET A 112 -15.55 27.67 -10.39
C MET A 112 -16.14 28.59 -11.47
N GLU A 113 -15.28 29.15 -12.32
CA GLU A 113 -15.73 29.88 -13.51
C GLU A 113 -15.56 29.01 -14.75
N CYS A 114 -16.68 28.75 -15.44
CA CYS A 114 -16.69 28.09 -16.75
C CYS A 114 -16.71 29.16 -17.84
N LYS A 115 -15.69 29.19 -18.69
CA LYS A 115 -15.74 29.96 -19.94
C LYS A 115 -16.67 29.23 -20.91
N VAL A 116 -17.90 29.73 -21.05
CA VAL A 116 -18.88 29.24 -22.04
C VAL A 116 -18.54 29.79 -23.41
#